data_AF-A0AAW5D8Q0-F1
#
_entry.id   AF-A0AAW5D8Q0-F1
#
_cell.length_a   1.000
_cell.length_b   1.000
_cell.length_c   1.000
_cell.angle_alpha   90.00
_cell.angle_beta   90.00
_cell.angle_gamma   90.00
#
_symmetry.space_group_name_H-M   'P 1'
#
loop_
_entity.id
_entity.type
_entity.pdbx_description
1 polymer ?
#
loop_
_entity_poly.entity_id
_entity_poly.type
_entity_poly.pdbx_seq_one_letter_code
_entity_poly.pdbx_strand_id
1 'polypeptide(L)'
;MKKNILLAGLFAVSVQVSATQIFAKNSDCVIDESKAPIEIYKQSSKSMRLLGGQEASNGELSDVVTALFDDVRLSLFDALSEEAKAFEKGIIIKNASFKRTADGWSKRAVVSGKVVAQPVLSCHYTEVLTAKNTELISGAVFSSKPTTHSITYNTTIDPHKSRLKPKLTEVLDTSVTTDQVFGIKLGDSFSQAEEKIGRFTMQWPINAYQKFAFIGRNNAFLFEHDKLVGYQYAFNLLPISLANLIDIYDVALATPLSHQQTQITNRDLDEMTVSALKEKFPDIKFFVEGRYTTDPKTKLSALTIGKTEIAKPIAPACWSGQEDIKAFITKHQGGLMQWRGIDKQTLFYTGCNQLIEQSQFGRVIGVKLLESWSLSNANLSGLSVISNVLTPWQFYGVNYLDPESRASQIGSIENLYGMIEVVNSDWVGHFKSYDGQLVSAEFEKM
;
A
#
# COMPACT_ATOMS: atom_id res chain seq x y z
N MET A 1 -52.76 48.54 40.70
CA MET A 1 -51.84 48.90 39.60
C MET A 1 -50.40 48.70 40.05
N LYS A 2 -49.65 47.76 39.44
CA LYS A 2 -48.18 47.53 39.50
C LYS A 2 -47.63 47.24 40.93
N LYS A 3 -46.61 46.42 41.23
CA LYS A 3 -45.54 45.67 40.54
C LYS A 3 -44.81 44.89 41.69
N ASN A 4 -44.46 43.60 41.61
CA ASN A 4 -43.10 43.04 41.34
C ASN A 4 -43.11 41.61 41.92
N ILE A 5 -43.01 40.53 41.15
CA ILE A 5 -41.78 39.87 40.65
C ILE A 5 -40.77 39.53 41.75
N LEU A 6 -40.69 38.23 42.07
CA LEU A 6 -39.51 37.55 42.60
C LEU A 6 -39.49 36.14 41.98
N LEU A 7 -38.87 36.02 40.81
CA LEU A 7 -38.42 34.76 40.25
C LEU A 7 -36.91 34.72 40.47
N ALA A 8 -36.46 33.91 41.43
CA ALA A 8 -35.05 33.59 41.59
C ALA A 8 -34.66 32.61 40.47
N GLY A 9 -33.85 33.07 39.52
CA GLY A 9 -33.25 32.24 38.49
C GLY A 9 -32.15 31.36 39.07
N LEU A 10 -32.32 30.05 38.98
CA LEU A 10 -31.21 29.10 39.00
C LEU A 10 -30.48 29.20 37.66
N PHE A 11 -29.39 29.96 37.61
CA PHE A 11 -28.38 29.79 36.57
C PHE A 11 -27.55 28.55 36.89
N ALA A 12 -27.90 27.42 36.29
CA ALA A 12 -26.97 26.31 36.14
C ALA A 12 -25.93 26.75 35.09
N VAL A 13 -24.75 27.16 35.54
CA VAL A 13 -23.57 27.29 34.67
C VAL A 13 -23.18 25.88 34.27
N SER A 14 -23.65 25.44 33.11
CA SER A 14 -23.12 24.26 32.44
C SER A 14 -21.71 24.59 31.97
N VAL A 15 -20.70 24.26 32.78
CA VAL A 15 -19.33 24.19 32.32
C VAL A 15 -19.28 23.01 31.35
N GLN A 16 -19.39 23.29 30.05
CA GLN A 16 -19.01 22.34 29.02
C GLN A 16 -17.50 22.13 29.13
N VAL A 17 -17.07 21.17 29.94
CA VAL A 17 -15.73 20.61 29.84
C VAL A 17 -15.71 19.90 28.50
N SER A 18 -15.17 20.58 27.47
CA SER A 18 -14.88 19.94 26.19
C SER A 18 -13.96 18.77 26.51
N ALA A 19 -14.43 17.54 26.31
CA ALA A 19 -13.63 16.35 26.52
C ALA A 19 -12.34 16.51 25.70
N THR A 20 -11.19 16.50 26.37
CA THR A 20 -9.93 16.73 25.71
C THR A 20 -9.68 15.64 24.67
N GLN A 21 -9.43 16.06 23.43
CA GLN A 21 -9.46 15.16 22.27
C GLN A 21 -8.06 14.63 21.95
N ILE A 22 -7.98 13.34 21.62
CA ILE A 22 -6.80 12.76 20.99
C ILE A 22 -7.14 12.57 19.52
N PHE A 23 -6.41 13.21 18.62
CA PHE A 23 -6.62 13.10 17.19
C PHE A 23 -5.75 11.98 16.63
N ALA A 24 -6.35 11.17 15.76
CA ALA A 24 -5.63 10.17 14.99
C ALA A 24 -4.63 10.84 14.05
N LYS A 25 -3.58 10.11 13.68
CA LYS A 25 -2.46 10.57 12.86
C LYS A 25 -2.87 11.19 11.51
N ASN A 26 -3.99 10.76 10.94
CA ASN A 26 -4.50 11.24 9.66
C ASN A 26 -5.33 12.54 9.77
N SER A 27 -5.51 13.08 10.98
CA SER A 27 -6.27 14.32 11.21
C SER A 27 -5.51 15.56 10.71
N ASP A 28 -6.27 16.54 10.23
CA ASP A 28 -5.72 17.82 9.76
C ASP A 28 -5.66 18.81 10.92
N CYS A 29 -4.53 18.81 11.61
CA CYS A 29 -4.28 19.63 12.78
C CYS A 29 -3.06 20.54 12.58
N VAL A 30 -3.21 21.79 13.00
CA VAL A 30 -2.09 22.71 13.20
C VAL A 30 -1.46 22.37 14.53
N ILE A 31 -0.18 22.02 14.50
CA ILE A 31 0.58 21.55 15.65
C ILE A 31 1.16 22.72 16.44
N ASP A 32 1.22 22.60 17.77
CA ASP A 32 1.97 23.53 18.62
C ASP A 32 3.43 23.05 18.74
N GLU A 33 4.30 23.59 17.88
CA GLU A 33 5.74 23.29 17.87
C GLU A 33 6.50 23.89 19.06
N SER A 34 5.87 24.79 19.83
CA SER A 34 6.49 25.38 21.03
C SER A 34 6.49 24.44 22.24
N LYS A 35 5.75 23.33 22.16
CA LYS A 35 5.63 22.32 23.20
C LYS A 35 6.46 21.09 22.88
N ALA A 36 7.01 20.46 23.91
CA ALA A 36 7.73 19.20 23.73
C ALA A 36 6.77 18.08 23.29
N PRO A 37 7.23 17.14 22.46
CA PRO A 37 6.48 15.93 22.15
C PRO A 37 6.23 15.09 23.40
N ILE A 38 5.09 14.42 23.41
CA ILE A 38 4.67 13.47 24.44
C ILE A 38 5.05 12.08 23.96
N GLU A 39 5.96 11.43 24.68
CA GLU A 39 6.40 10.06 24.36
C GLU A 39 5.91 9.08 25.41
N ILE A 40 5.17 8.07 24.97
CA ILE A 40 4.59 7.05 25.85
C ILE A 40 5.03 5.68 25.39
N TYR A 41 5.54 4.88 26.34
CA TYR A 41 5.91 3.49 26.12
C TYR A 41 5.04 2.56 26.98
N LYS A 42 4.53 1.49 26.36
CA LYS A 42 3.80 0.41 27.04
C LYS A 42 4.26 -0.96 26.56
N GLN A 43 4.16 -1.94 27.44
CA GLN A 43 4.54 -3.31 27.14
C GLN A 43 3.68 -4.28 27.93
N SER A 44 3.22 -5.32 27.24
CA SER A 44 2.49 -6.45 27.82
C SER A 44 3.18 -7.75 27.43
N SER A 45 3.18 -8.72 28.33
CA SER A 45 3.75 -10.04 28.03
C SER A 45 2.92 -11.15 28.65
N LYS A 46 2.83 -12.28 27.94
CA LYS A 46 2.16 -13.48 28.41
C LYS A 46 3.06 -14.69 28.16
N SER A 47 3.26 -15.49 29.19
CA SER A 47 3.88 -16.79 29.08
C SER A 47 2.78 -17.84 28.97
N MET A 48 2.83 -18.65 27.94
CA MET A 48 1.92 -19.78 27.77
C MET A 48 2.54 -20.99 28.46
N ARG A 49 2.26 -21.15 29.77
CA ARG A 49 2.50 -22.41 30.47
C ARG A 49 1.24 -23.25 30.41
N LEU A 50 1.29 -24.43 29.79
CA LEU A 50 0.20 -25.39 29.85
C LEU A 50 0.34 -26.26 31.12
N LEU A 51 -0.73 -26.31 31.90
CA LEU A 51 -0.93 -27.37 32.89
C LEU A 51 -1.19 -28.67 32.12
N GLY A 52 -0.30 -29.67 32.23
CA GLY A 52 -0.55 -31.02 31.70
C GLY A 52 0.30 -31.50 30.50
N GLY A 53 1.35 -30.79 30.09
CA GLY A 53 2.39 -31.36 29.21
C GLY A 53 2.09 -31.49 27.71
N GLN A 54 1.03 -30.86 27.19
CA GLN A 54 0.86 -30.66 25.75
C GLN A 54 1.49 -29.33 25.30
N GLU A 55 2.10 -29.29 24.12
CA GLU A 55 2.68 -28.07 23.56
C GLU A 55 1.60 -27.19 22.92
N ALA A 56 1.62 -25.88 23.22
CA ALA A 56 0.74 -24.92 22.55
C ALA A 56 1.05 -24.84 21.05
N SER A 57 0.00 -24.89 20.24
CA SER A 57 0.08 -24.78 18.79
C SER A 57 0.54 -23.38 18.35
N ASN A 58 1.08 -23.28 17.14
CA ASN A 58 1.46 -21.98 16.57
C ASN A 58 0.25 -21.05 16.34
N GLY A 59 -0.96 -21.61 16.19
CA GLY A 59 -2.21 -20.83 16.09
C GLY A 59 -2.55 -20.12 17.40
N GLU A 60 -2.53 -20.84 18.51
CA GLU A 60 -2.81 -20.26 19.84
C GLU A 60 -1.80 -19.19 20.24
N LEU A 61 -0.54 -19.33 19.83
CA LEU A 61 0.48 -18.30 20.05
C LEU A 61 0.18 -17.02 19.26
N SER A 62 -0.37 -17.13 18.05
CA SER A 62 -0.78 -15.99 17.23
C SER A 62 -1.96 -15.23 17.83
N ASP A 63 -2.95 -15.95 18.37
CA ASP A 63 -4.12 -15.36 19.03
C ASP A 63 -3.70 -14.59 20.30
N VAL A 64 -2.78 -15.16 21.08
CA VAL A 64 -2.22 -14.49 22.27
C VAL A 64 -1.45 -13.22 21.90
N VAL A 65 -0.66 -13.24 20.82
CA VAL A 65 0.05 -12.05 20.34
C VAL A 65 -0.93 -10.96 19.90
N THR A 66 -2.03 -11.33 19.25
CA THR A 66 -3.07 -10.39 18.82
C THR A 66 -3.75 -9.75 20.04
N ALA A 67 -4.16 -10.55 21.03
CA ALA A 67 -4.75 -10.04 22.27
C ALA A 67 -3.81 -9.11 23.05
N LEU A 68 -2.51 -9.45 23.13
CA LEU A 68 -1.50 -8.58 23.75
C LEU A 68 -1.32 -7.27 22.97
N PHE A 69 -1.54 -7.28 21.66
CA PHE A 69 -1.45 -6.10 20.82
C PHE A 69 -2.57 -5.10 21.10
N ASP A 70 -3.79 -5.60 21.21
CA ASP A 70 -4.95 -4.76 21.56
C ASP A 70 -4.83 -4.22 22.99
N ASP A 71 -4.32 -5.02 23.92
CA ASP A 71 -4.03 -4.61 25.30
C ASP A 71 -2.99 -3.47 25.38
N VAL A 72 -1.91 -3.57 24.60
CA VAL A 72 -0.89 -2.50 24.51
C VAL A 72 -1.48 -1.23 23.90
N ARG A 73 -2.31 -1.34 22.86
CA ARG A 73 -2.98 -0.19 22.24
C ARG A 73 -3.93 0.51 23.21
N LEU A 74 -4.74 -0.25 23.94
CA LEU A 74 -5.63 0.30 24.95
C LEU A 74 -4.83 1.00 26.07
N SER A 75 -3.75 0.36 26.54
CA SER A 75 -2.86 0.94 27.54
C SER A 75 -2.18 2.24 27.08
N LEU A 76 -1.84 2.34 25.79
CA LEU A 76 -1.31 3.55 25.17
C LEU A 76 -2.38 4.63 25.07
N PHE A 77 -3.59 4.28 24.65
CA PHE A 77 -4.73 5.19 24.59
C PHE A 77 -5.06 5.78 25.96
N ASP A 78 -5.11 4.96 27.00
CA ASP A 78 -5.40 5.41 28.36
C ASP A 78 -4.34 6.39 28.85
N ALA A 79 -3.06 6.09 28.61
CA ALA A 79 -1.96 6.98 28.98
C ALA A 79 -1.98 8.30 28.18
N LEU A 80 -2.26 8.25 26.87
CA LEU A 80 -2.45 9.45 26.05
C LEU A 80 -3.65 10.26 26.52
N SER A 81 -4.71 9.62 26.99
CA SER A 81 -5.92 10.30 27.49
C SER A 81 -5.64 11.07 28.76
N GLU A 82 -4.76 10.55 29.63
CA GLU A 82 -4.29 11.27 30.81
C GLU A 82 -3.41 12.47 30.43
N GLU A 83 -2.44 12.29 29.53
CA GLU A 83 -1.56 13.37 29.06
C GLU A 83 -2.34 14.45 28.30
N ALA A 84 -3.34 14.06 27.50
CA ALA A 84 -4.16 14.97 26.72
C ALA A 84 -4.84 16.02 27.60
N LYS A 85 -5.25 15.67 28.84
CA LYS A 85 -5.94 16.60 29.77
C LYS A 85 -5.17 17.90 30.03
N ALA A 86 -3.86 17.90 29.88
CA ALA A 86 -3.02 19.09 30.04
C ALA A 86 -3.12 20.08 28.87
N PHE A 87 -3.73 19.70 27.75
CA PHE A 87 -3.79 20.48 26.51
C PHE A 87 -5.24 20.75 26.13
N GLU A 88 -5.73 21.97 26.38
CA GLU A 88 -7.13 22.37 26.16
C GLU A 88 -7.67 22.01 24.77
N LYS A 89 -6.81 22.11 23.74
CA LYS A 89 -7.15 21.84 22.34
C LYS A 89 -6.86 20.40 21.91
N GLY A 90 -6.38 19.55 22.80
CA GLY A 90 -6.05 18.16 22.54
C GLY A 90 -4.63 17.93 22.04
N ILE A 91 -4.38 16.68 21.63
CA ILE A 91 -3.11 16.20 21.11
C ILE A 91 -3.35 15.38 19.84
N ILE A 92 -2.40 15.35 18.91
CA ILE A 92 -2.43 14.50 17.72
C ILE A 92 -1.33 13.44 17.80
N ILE A 93 -1.65 12.19 17.44
CA ILE A 93 -0.64 11.15 17.27
C ILE A 93 0.24 11.49 16.06
N LYS A 94 1.54 11.63 16.30
CA LYS A 94 2.54 11.83 15.25
C LYS A 94 3.05 10.50 14.70
N ASN A 95 3.38 9.59 15.62
CA ASN A 95 3.91 8.28 15.28
C ASN A 95 3.50 7.24 16.31
N ALA A 96 3.38 5.99 15.87
CA ALA A 96 3.29 4.83 16.74
C ALA A 96 4.21 3.74 16.20
N SER A 97 4.90 3.03 17.08
CA SER A 97 5.68 1.86 16.71
C SER A 97 5.42 0.73 17.68
N PHE A 98 5.33 -0.49 17.18
CA PHE A 98 5.02 -1.65 17.98
C PHE A 98 6.00 -2.77 17.71
N LYS A 99 6.38 -3.54 18.74
CA LYS A 99 7.16 -4.75 18.60
C LYS A 99 6.39 -5.95 19.12
N ARG A 100 6.50 -7.05 18.41
CA ARG A 100 6.00 -8.38 18.76
C ARG A 100 7.18 -9.32 18.82
N THR A 101 7.33 -10.01 19.94
CA THR A 101 8.32 -11.06 20.09
C THR A 101 7.57 -12.29 20.54
N ALA A 102 7.55 -13.29 19.67
CA ALA A 102 7.00 -14.60 19.97
C ALA A 102 8.16 -15.59 19.95
N ASP A 103 8.63 -15.96 21.13
CA ASP A 103 9.63 -17.01 21.27
C ASP A 103 8.90 -18.36 21.32
N GLY A 104 9.11 -19.15 20.26
CA GLY A 104 8.52 -20.49 20.14
C GLY A 104 9.11 -21.48 21.15
N TRP A 105 10.32 -21.23 21.66
CA TRP A 105 11.00 -22.12 22.60
C TRP A 105 10.60 -21.83 24.06
N SER A 106 10.60 -20.56 24.47
CA SER A 106 10.10 -20.18 25.81
C SER A 106 8.58 -20.01 25.88
N LYS A 107 7.86 -20.19 24.76
CA LYS A 107 6.41 -20.00 24.61
C LYS A 107 5.94 -18.69 25.25
N ARG A 108 6.75 -17.65 25.07
CA ARG A 108 6.52 -16.31 25.61
C ARG A 108 6.22 -15.37 24.47
N ALA A 109 5.09 -14.69 24.58
CA ALA A 109 4.73 -13.57 23.73
C ALA A 109 4.96 -12.28 24.51
N VAL A 110 5.66 -11.33 23.89
CA VAL A 110 5.85 -9.97 24.38
C VAL A 110 5.41 -9.03 23.28
N VAL A 111 4.55 -8.08 23.62
CA VAL A 111 4.22 -6.95 22.76
C VAL A 111 4.62 -5.67 23.46
N SER A 112 5.31 -4.77 22.78
CA SER A 112 5.55 -3.40 23.22
C SER A 112 5.07 -2.40 22.19
N GLY A 113 4.80 -1.19 22.63
CA GLY A 113 4.41 -0.06 21.78
C GLY A 113 4.95 1.26 22.31
N LYS A 114 5.43 2.11 21.40
CA LYS A 114 5.81 3.50 21.64
C LYS A 114 4.84 4.38 20.83
N VAL A 115 4.31 5.43 21.43
CA VAL A 115 3.57 6.47 20.72
C VAL A 115 4.21 7.81 21.00
N VAL A 116 4.35 8.61 19.94
CA VAL A 116 4.74 10.01 19.99
C VAL A 116 3.52 10.83 19.61
N ALA A 117 3.11 11.75 20.48
CA ALA A 117 2.01 12.67 20.26
C ALA A 117 2.46 14.12 20.45
N GLN A 118 1.73 15.05 19.84
CA GLN A 118 2.07 16.47 19.87
C GLN A 118 0.82 17.31 20.18
N PRO A 119 0.93 18.37 20.99
CA PRO A 119 -0.19 19.29 21.21
C PRO A 119 -0.61 20.02 19.93
N VAL A 120 -1.89 20.39 19.82
CA VAL A 120 -2.43 21.07 18.65
C VAL A 120 -2.98 22.47 18.98
N LEU A 121 -2.87 23.38 18.02
CA LEU A 121 -3.43 24.73 18.07
C LEU A 121 -4.84 24.80 17.47
N SER A 122 -5.17 23.91 16.54
CA SER A 122 -6.51 23.78 15.93
C SER A 122 -6.56 22.56 15.02
N CYS A 123 -7.75 21.98 14.81
CA CYS A 123 -7.95 20.93 13.82
C CYS A 123 -9.16 21.23 12.94
N HIS A 124 -9.08 20.90 11.64
CA HIS A 124 -10.13 21.17 10.65
C HIS A 124 -10.83 19.89 10.18
N TYR A 125 -10.10 18.78 10.05
CA TYR A 125 -10.66 17.45 9.78
C TYR A 125 -10.21 16.51 10.90
N THR A 126 -11.17 15.94 11.63
CA THR A 126 -10.87 15.27 12.90
C THR A 126 -11.37 13.84 12.89
N GLU A 127 -10.43 12.90 12.93
CA GLU A 127 -10.72 11.55 13.36
C GLU A 127 -10.26 11.45 14.82
N VAL A 128 -11.20 11.38 15.75
CA VAL A 128 -10.92 11.38 17.19
C VAL A 128 -10.76 9.95 17.68
N LEU A 129 -9.67 9.71 18.39
CA LEU A 129 -9.38 8.47 19.08
C LEU A 129 -10.23 8.35 20.34
N THR A 130 -10.77 7.15 20.54
CA THR A 130 -11.61 6.74 21.65
C THR A 130 -11.20 5.32 22.04
N ALA A 131 -11.63 4.88 23.22
CA ALA A 131 -11.42 3.50 23.66
C ALA A 131 -12.05 2.44 22.71
N LYS A 132 -12.96 2.84 21.81
CA LYS A 132 -13.62 1.94 20.86
C LYS A 132 -12.90 1.81 19.52
N ASN A 133 -11.93 2.69 19.23
CA ASN A 133 -11.21 2.73 17.96
C ASN A 133 -9.69 2.86 18.16
N THR A 134 -9.14 2.18 19.18
CA THR A 134 -7.71 2.21 19.51
C THR A 134 -6.82 1.62 18.41
N GLU A 135 -7.39 0.88 17.46
CA GLU A 135 -6.71 0.39 16.26
C GLU A 135 -6.20 1.51 15.35
N LEU A 136 -6.79 2.72 15.45
CA LEU A 136 -6.31 3.93 14.77
C LEU A 136 -5.00 4.47 15.38
N ILE A 137 -4.58 3.96 16.54
CA ILE A 137 -3.18 3.98 16.97
C ILE A 137 -2.45 2.92 16.15
N SER A 138 -2.25 3.25 14.88
CA SER A 138 -1.56 2.43 13.89
C SER A 138 -0.20 3.02 13.58
N GLY A 139 0.78 2.15 13.39
CA GLY A 139 2.11 2.51 12.91
C GLY A 139 2.96 1.26 12.73
N ALA A 140 4.27 1.42 12.56
CA ALA A 140 5.15 0.32 12.18
C ALA A 140 5.06 -0.86 13.17
N VAL A 141 4.83 -2.07 12.68
CA VAL A 141 4.76 -3.30 13.49
C VAL A 141 5.95 -4.18 13.21
N PHE A 142 6.79 -4.34 14.23
CA PHE A 142 8.03 -5.08 14.19
C PHE A 142 7.80 -6.48 14.76
N SER A 143 8.25 -7.52 14.06
CA SER A 143 8.13 -8.90 14.53
C SER A 143 9.46 -9.64 14.34
N SER A 144 9.83 -10.48 15.30
CA SER A 144 11.00 -11.37 15.19
C SER A 144 10.81 -12.52 14.19
N LYS A 145 9.60 -12.66 13.60
CA LYS A 145 9.29 -13.56 12.48
C LYS A 145 8.33 -12.86 11.49
N PRO A 146 8.45 -13.10 10.17
CA PRO A 146 7.56 -12.51 9.19
C PRO A 146 6.14 -13.05 9.38
N THR A 147 5.22 -12.22 9.83
CA THR A 147 3.78 -12.49 9.76
C THR A 147 3.11 -11.37 9.00
N THR A 148 2.60 -11.70 7.83
CA THR A 148 1.70 -10.86 7.03
C THR A 148 0.51 -10.44 7.87
N HIS A 149 0.33 -9.14 8.07
CA HIS A 149 -0.89 -8.59 8.64
C HIS A 149 -1.57 -7.72 7.60
N SER A 150 -2.80 -8.09 7.26
CA SER A 150 -3.74 -7.22 6.56
C SER A 150 -4.36 -6.28 7.58
N ILE A 151 -4.07 -4.99 7.48
CA ILE A 151 -4.82 -3.96 8.20
C ILE A 151 -6.13 -3.79 7.43
N THR A 152 -7.27 -3.99 8.10
CA THR A 152 -8.60 -3.73 7.52
C THR A 152 -9.13 -2.46 8.15
N TYR A 153 -9.24 -1.38 7.37
CA TYR A 153 -9.85 -0.13 7.82
C TYR A 153 -11.37 -0.18 7.59
N ASN A 154 -12.15 -0.06 8.67
CA ASN A 154 -13.56 0.30 8.57
C ASN A 154 -13.69 1.82 8.65
N THR A 155 -13.56 2.51 7.51
CA THR A 155 -13.86 3.95 7.46
C THR A 155 -15.38 4.15 7.38
N THR A 156 -15.91 5.04 8.23
CA THR A 156 -17.31 5.46 8.12
C THR A 156 -17.36 6.66 7.17
N ILE A 157 -18.02 6.50 6.03
CA ILE A 157 -18.08 7.51 4.96
C ILE A 157 -19.17 8.54 5.30
N ASP A 158 -18.80 9.82 5.38
CA ASP A 158 -19.74 10.93 5.33
C ASP A 158 -20.35 11.03 3.91
N PRO A 159 -21.66 10.80 3.75
CA PRO A 159 -22.31 10.76 2.44
C PRO A 159 -22.55 12.15 1.81
N HIS A 160 -22.22 13.25 2.49
CA HIS A 160 -22.65 14.59 2.06
C HIS A 160 -21.62 15.46 1.33
N LYS A 161 -20.40 14.99 1.07
CA LYS A 161 -19.51 15.67 0.12
C LYS A 161 -19.69 15.10 -1.29
N SER A 162 -20.35 15.89 -2.13
CA SER A 162 -20.26 15.84 -3.60
C SER A 162 -18.79 15.83 -4.02
N ARG A 163 -18.23 14.63 -4.13
CA ARG A 163 -16.94 14.36 -4.75
C ARG A 163 -17.22 13.36 -5.85
N LEU A 164 -16.78 13.70 -7.06
CA LEU A 164 -16.80 12.80 -8.22
C LEU A 164 -16.44 11.39 -7.74
N LYS A 165 -17.39 10.46 -7.79
CA LYS A 165 -17.13 9.07 -7.42
C LYS A 165 -15.92 8.62 -8.26
N PRO A 166 -14.82 8.18 -7.62
CA PRO A 166 -13.65 7.77 -8.36
C PRO A 166 -14.03 6.65 -9.33
N LYS A 167 -13.70 6.81 -10.62
CA LYS A 167 -13.95 5.81 -11.66
C LYS A 167 -13.30 4.48 -11.24
N LEU A 168 -14.11 3.43 -11.15
CA LEU A 168 -13.69 2.07 -10.78
C LEU A 168 -13.30 1.30 -12.05
N THR A 169 -12.50 0.24 -11.88
CA THR A 169 -12.21 -0.73 -12.94
C THR A 169 -13.38 -1.71 -13.02
N GLU A 170 -14.06 -1.73 -14.16
CA GLU A 170 -15.24 -2.55 -14.42
C GLU A 170 -15.11 -3.20 -15.80
N VAL A 171 -14.67 -4.45 -15.84
CA VAL A 171 -14.55 -5.21 -17.08
C VAL A 171 -15.82 -6.05 -17.28
N LEU A 172 -16.75 -5.54 -18.08
CA LEU A 172 -18.02 -6.22 -18.38
C LEU A 172 -17.88 -7.22 -19.55
N ASP A 173 -17.10 -6.85 -20.56
CA ASP A 173 -16.77 -7.72 -21.68
C ASP A 173 -15.47 -8.46 -21.37
N THR A 174 -15.52 -9.78 -21.24
CA THR A 174 -14.32 -10.61 -21.02
C THR A 174 -13.80 -11.23 -22.32
N SER A 175 -14.40 -10.90 -23.46
CA SER A 175 -14.05 -11.48 -24.75
C SER A 175 -12.69 -10.99 -25.26
N VAL A 176 -11.97 -11.90 -25.89
CA VAL A 176 -10.66 -11.70 -26.47
C VAL A 176 -10.63 -12.32 -27.87
N THR A 177 -10.19 -11.53 -28.83
CA THR A 177 -10.05 -11.88 -30.25
C THR A 177 -8.71 -11.35 -30.76
N THR A 178 -8.36 -11.58 -32.02
CA THR A 178 -7.07 -11.16 -32.58
C THR A 178 -6.95 -9.64 -32.75
N ASP A 179 -8.04 -8.90 -32.67
CA ASP A 179 -8.12 -7.44 -32.88
C ASP A 179 -8.87 -6.69 -31.77
N GLN A 180 -9.46 -7.39 -30.81
CA GLN A 180 -10.20 -6.80 -29.70
C GLN A 180 -9.99 -7.55 -28.37
N VAL A 181 -9.83 -6.81 -27.28
CA VAL A 181 -9.67 -7.31 -25.91
C VAL A 181 -10.58 -6.52 -24.99
N PHE A 182 -11.49 -7.18 -24.28
CA PHE A 182 -12.44 -6.57 -23.34
C PHE A 182 -13.26 -5.43 -23.96
N GLY A 183 -13.72 -5.63 -25.20
CA GLY A 183 -14.42 -4.61 -25.98
C GLY A 183 -13.50 -3.55 -26.60
N ILE A 184 -12.23 -3.45 -26.18
CA ILE A 184 -11.25 -2.46 -26.67
C ILE A 184 -10.59 -2.98 -27.94
N LYS A 185 -10.73 -2.26 -29.04
CA LYS A 185 -10.17 -2.64 -30.34
C LYS A 185 -8.76 -2.11 -30.50
N LEU A 186 -7.91 -2.83 -31.24
CA LEU A 186 -6.64 -2.28 -31.69
C LEU A 186 -6.91 -0.99 -32.49
N GLY A 187 -6.18 0.07 -32.17
CA GLY A 187 -6.36 1.41 -32.72
C GLY A 187 -7.26 2.34 -31.90
N ASP A 188 -8.03 1.83 -30.93
CA ASP A 188 -8.80 2.66 -30.00
C ASP A 188 -7.86 3.56 -29.19
N SER A 189 -8.32 4.77 -28.89
CA SER A 189 -7.58 5.69 -28.03
C SER A 189 -7.59 5.23 -26.57
N PHE A 190 -6.67 5.77 -25.75
CA PHE A 190 -6.67 5.49 -24.32
C PHE A 190 -7.98 5.89 -23.64
N SER A 191 -8.54 7.05 -24.01
CA SER A 191 -9.84 7.51 -23.48
C SER A 191 -10.98 6.58 -23.86
N GLN A 192 -11.01 6.11 -25.11
CA GLN A 192 -12.02 5.14 -25.57
C GLN A 192 -11.90 3.81 -24.85
N ALA A 193 -10.68 3.36 -24.55
CA ALA A 193 -10.46 2.18 -23.73
C ALA A 193 -11.04 2.37 -22.32
N GLU A 194 -10.75 3.49 -21.66
CA GLU A 194 -11.27 3.79 -20.33
C GLU A 194 -12.81 3.95 -20.31
N GLU A 195 -13.45 4.38 -21.39
CA GLU A 195 -14.92 4.38 -21.48
C GLU A 195 -15.52 2.97 -21.37
N LYS A 196 -14.80 1.94 -21.83
CA LYS A 196 -15.26 0.55 -21.85
C LYS A 196 -14.99 -0.22 -20.55
N ILE A 197 -13.86 0.05 -19.91
CA ILE A 197 -13.41 -0.68 -18.71
C ILE A 197 -13.42 0.15 -17.43
N GLY A 198 -13.89 1.39 -17.52
CA GLY A 198 -13.79 2.37 -16.44
C GLY A 198 -12.38 2.97 -16.31
N ARG A 199 -11.48 2.28 -15.62
CA ARG A 199 -10.11 2.75 -15.34
C ARG A 199 -9.12 1.60 -15.35
N PHE A 200 -7.89 1.85 -15.81
CA PHE A 200 -6.76 0.94 -15.60
C PHE A 200 -6.24 0.94 -14.16
N THR A 201 -5.90 -0.22 -13.62
CA THR A 201 -5.42 -0.37 -12.24
C THR A 201 -4.05 0.28 -12.06
N MET A 202 -3.16 0.12 -13.05
CA MET A 202 -1.83 0.72 -13.11
C MET A 202 -1.56 1.32 -14.49
N GLN A 203 -0.80 2.40 -14.52
CA GLN A 203 -0.28 3.02 -15.74
C GLN A 203 1.23 3.19 -15.61
N TRP A 204 1.96 2.82 -16.65
CA TRP A 204 3.41 2.90 -16.70
C TRP A 204 3.85 3.63 -17.98
N PRO A 205 4.16 4.93 -17.87
CA PRO A 205 4.77 5.69 -18.96
C PRO A 205 6.15 5.11 -19.30
N ILE A 206 6.38 4.73 -20.55
CA ILE A 206 7.66 4.16 -21.01
C ILE A 206 8.52 5.26 -21.65
N ASN A 207 7.90 6.11 -22.47
CA ASN A 207 8.51 7.29 -23.07
C ASN A 207 7.39 8.29 -23.46
N ALA A 208 7.72 9.31 -24.27
CA ALA A 208 6.78 10.36 -24.64
C ALA A 208 5.55 9.89 -25.44
N TYR A 209 5.62 8.71 -26.08
CA TYR A 209 4.56 8.22 -26.96
C TYR A 209 4.10 6.79 -26.62
N GLN A 210 4.84 6.04 -25.81
CA GLN A 210 4.46 4.70 -25.34
C GLN A 210 4.16 4.66 -23.85
N LYS A 211 3.10 3.95 -23.49
CA LYS A 211 2.77 3.60 -22.11
C LYS A 211 2.15 2.20 -22.05
N PHE A 212 2.43 1.48 -20.98
CA PHE A 212 1.61 0.34 -20.60
C PHE A 212 0.46 0.79 -19.69
N ALA A 213 -0.69 0.17 -19.87
CA ALA A 213 -1.82 0.28 -18.97
C ALA A 213 -2.26 -1.11 -18.56
N PHE A 214 -2.58 -1.32 -17.29
CA PHE A 214 -2.79 -2.66 -16.74
C PHE A 214 -4.18 -2.83 -16.15
N ILE A 215 -4.67 -4.06 -16.19
CA ILE A 215 -5.82 -4.51 -15.41
C ILE A 215 -5.37 -5.64 -14.51
N GLY A 216 -5.35 -5.36 -13.21
CA GLY A 216 -4.78 -6.24 -12.21
C GLY A 216 -3.30 -6.49 -12.46
N ARG A 217 -2.87 -7.74 -12.22
CA ARG A 217 -1.47 -8.17 -12.29
C ARG A 217 -1.12 -8.89 -13.59
N ASN A 218 -2.14 -9.26 -14.38
CA ASN A 218 -2.00 -10.28 -15.43
C ASN A 218 -2.31 -9.76 -16.83
N ASN A 219 -2.84 -8.54 -16.97
CA ASN A 219 -3.22 -7.95 -18.26
C ASN A 219 -2.47 -6.63 -18.49
N ALA A 220 -1.73 -6.51 -19.59
CA ALA A 220 -1.09 -5.28 -20.04
C ALA A 220 -1.56 -4.88 -21.44
N PHE A 221 -1.83 -3.60 -21.61
CA PHE A 221 -2.21 -2.94 -22.85
C PHE A 221 -1.10 -1.96 -23.22
N LEU A 222 -0.53 -2.12 -24.41
CA LEU A 222 0.49 -1.21 -24.94
C LEU A 222 -0.20 -0.14 -25.79
N PHE A 223 -0.09 1.11 -25.35
CA PHE A 223 -0.52 2.26 -26.12
C PHE A 223 0.69 2.93 -26.76
N GLU A 224 0.56 3.29 -28.04
CA GLU A 224 1.55 4.04 -28.81
C GLU A 224 0.85 5.21 -29.51
N HIS A 225 1.34 6.44 -29.31
CA HIS A 225 0.70 7.67 -29.78
C HIS A 225 -0.80 7.72 -29.42
N ASP A 226 -1.09 7.40 -28.17
CA ASP A 226 -2.44 7.30 -27.58
C ASP A 226 -3.33 6.18 -28.15
N LYS A 227 -2.85 5.32 -29.06
CA LYS A 227 -3.64 4.23 -29.65
C LYS A 227 -3.22 2.87 -29.11
N LEU A 228 -4.17 1.98 -28.85
CA LEU A 228 -3.89 0.60 -28.47
C LEU A 228 -3.22 -0.12 -29.66
N VAL A 229 -1.97 -0.57 -29.48
CA VAL A 229 -1.23 -1.29 -30.53
C VAL A 229 -0.98 -2.76 -30.19
N GLY A 230 -1.14 -3.14 -28.92
CA GLY A 230 -1.09 -4.54 -28.53
C GLY A 230 -1.44 -4.80 -27.08
N TYR A 231 -1.49 -6.09 -26.75
CA TYR A 231 -1.96 -6.61 -25.49
C TYR A 231 -1.18 -7.86 -25.11
N GLN A 232 -0.96 -8.05 -23.80
CA GLN A 232 -0.30 -9.21 -23.23
C GLN A 232 -1.04 -9.69 -21.99
N TYR A 233 -1.34 -10.98 -21.97
CA TYR A 233 -1.73 -11.72 -20.78
C TYR A 233 -0.61 -12.66 -20.36
N ALA A 234 -0.33 -12.74 -19.06
CA ALA A 234 0.41 -13.85 -18.46
C ALA A 234 0.05 -13.99 -16.98
N PHE A 235 0.01 -15.22 -16.45
CA PHE A 235 -0.26 -15.42 -15.01
C PHE A 235 0.85 -14.84 -14.11
N ASN A 236 2.04 -14.65 -14.68
CA ASN A 236 3.22 -14.05 -14.07
C ASN A 236 3.74 -12.91 -14.97
N LEU A 237 2.87 -11.98 -15.32
CA LEU A 237 3.20 -10.86 -16.20
C LEU A 237 4.24 -9.92 -15.56
N LEU A 238 4.04 -9.54 -14.30
CA LEU A 238 4.90 -8.60 -13.57
C LEU A 238 5.87 -9.32 -12.62
N PRO A 239 7.03 -8.70 -12.28
CA PRO A 239 7.87 -9.15 -11.16
C PRO A 239 7.06 -9.31 -9.89
N ILE A 240 7.35 -10.33 -9.09
CA ILE A 240 6.62 -10.62 -7.85
C ILE A 240 6.60 -9.41 -6.90
N SER A 241 7.73 -8.71 -6.79
CA SER A 241 7.86 -7.49 -5.97
C SER A 241 6.87 -6.40 -6.37
N LEU A 242 6.67 -6.20 -7.67
CA LEU A 242 5.72 -5.21 -8.20
C LEU A 242 4.28 -5.75 -8.17
N ALA A 243 4.07 -7.01 -8.56
CA ALA A 243 2.77 -7.66 -8.58
C ALA A 243 2.11 -7.62 -7.19
N ASN A 244 2.87 -7.83 -6.12
CA ASN A 244 2.37 -7.80 -4.74
C ASN A 244 1.88 -6.41 -4.29
N LEU A 245 2.27 -5.33 -4.97
CA LEU A 245 1.85 -3.96 -4.66
C LEU A 245 0.56 -3.55 -5.36
N ILE A 246 0.08 -4.35 -6.32
CA ILE A 246 -1.08 -4.04 -7.16
C ILE A 246 -2.25 -4.93 -6.75
N ASP A 247 -3.46 -4.39 -6.75
CA ASP A 247 -4.66 -5.17 -6.43
C ASP A 247 -4.84 -6.37 -7.38
N ILE A 248 -5.34 -7.48 -6.81
CA ILE A 248 -5.74 -8.63 -7.61
C ILE A 248 -7.07 -8.26 -8.27
N TYR A 249 -7.04 -8.11 -9.60
CA TYR A 249 -8.23 -8.00 -10.43
C TYR A 249 -8.18 -9.12 -11.45
N ASP A 250 -8.89 -10.21 -11.15
CA ASP A 250 -8.89 -11.41 -11.97
C ASP A 250 -9.98 -11.31 -13.04
N VAL A 251 -9.58 -11.41 -14.30
CA VAL A 251 -10.49 -11.35 -15.45
C VAL A 251 -10.48 -12.72 -16.12
N ALA A 252 -11.66 -13.33 -16.20
CA ALA A 252 -11.86 -14.60 -16.87
C ALA A 252 -11.93 -14.39 -18.40
N LEU A 253 -10.78 -14.34 -19.06
CA LEU A 253 -10.69 -14.19 -20.52
C LEU A 253 -11.50 -15.30 -21.20
N ALA A 254 -12.31 -14.91 -22.18
CA ALA A 254 -13.05 -15.82 -23.03
C ALA A 254 -12.77 -15.53 -24.51
N THR A 255 -12.79 -16.54 -25.35
CA THR A 255 -12.64 -16.34 -26.80
C THR A 255 -13.66 -17.18 -27.57
N PRO A 256 -14.20 -16.67 -28.69
CA PRO A 256 -15.10 -17.47 -29.50
C PRO A 256 -14.32 -18.59 -30.21
N LEU A 257 -14.69 -19.85 -29.92
CA LEU A 257 -14.20 -21.07 -30.56
C LEU A 257 -15.43 -21.86 -31.05
N SER A 258 -15.45 -22.27 -32.32
CA SER A 258 -16.51 -23.12 -32.90
C SER A 258 -17.95 -22.67 -32.56
N HIS A 259 -18.20 -21.36 -32.66
CA HIS A 259 -19.49 -20.70 -32.37
C HIS A 259 -19.92 -20.61 -30.89
N GLN A 260 -19.05 -20.94 -29.93
CA GLN A 260 -19.29 -20.74 -28.50
C GLN A 260 -18.23 -19.84 -27.87
N GLN A 261 -18.61 -19.05 -26.86
CA GLN A 261 -17.63 -18.34 -26.04
C GLN A 261 -17.00 -19.32 -25.06
N THR A 262 -15.70 -19.56 -25.23
CA THR A 262 -14.93 -20.48 -24.38
C THR A 262 -14.05 -19.67 -23.46
N GLN A 263 -14.25 -19.78 -22.14
CA GLN A 263 -13.31 -19.25 -21.16
C GLN A 263 -11.95 -19.95 -21.32
N ILE A 264 -10.86 -19.20 -21.25
CA ILE A 264 -9.49 -19.70 -21.50
C ILE A 264 -8.52 -19.47 -20.33
N THR A 265 -8.93 -18.71 -19.31
CA THR A 265 -8.18 -18.56 -18.05
C THR A 265 -8.91 -19.19 -16.89
N ASN A 266 -8.16 -19.49 -15.81
CA ASN A 266 -8.67 -20.06 -14.55
C ASN A 266 -9.41 -21.40 -14.71
N ARG A 267 -9.05 -22.17 -15.74
CA ARG A 267 -9.56 -23.53 -15.96
C ARG A 267 -8.57 -24.40 -16.72
N ASP A 268 -8.81 -25.69 -16.64
CA ASP A 268 -8.10 -26.69 -17.42
C ASP A 268 -8.61 -26.63 -18.88
N LEU A 269 -7.68 -26.78 -19.82
CA LEU A 269 -7.91 -26.73 -21.27
C LEU A 269 -7.68 -28.12 -21.86
N ASP A 270 -8.67 -28.62 -22.59
CA ASP A 270 -8.54 -29.86 -23.37
C ASP A 270 -7.71 -29.65 -24.65
N GLU A 271 -7.26 -30.75 -25.25
CA GLU A 271 -6.38 -30.73 -26.43
C GLU A 271 -7.01 -30.06 -27.65
N MET A 272 -8.34 -30.19 -27.80
CA MET A 272 -9.08 -29.54 -28.90
C MET A 272 -9.06 -28.02 -28.74
N THR A 273 -9.30 -27.53 -27.54
CA THR A 273 -9.26 -26.11 -27.19
C THR A 273 -7.85 -25.56 -27.38
N VAL A 274 -6.83 -26.27 -26.90
CA VAL A 274 -5.42 -25.88 -27.07
C VAL A 274 -5.05 -25.77 -28.55
N SER A 275 -5.47 -26.72 -29.38
CA SER A 275 -5.17 -26.73 -30.81
C SER A 275 -5.85 -25.56 -31.53
N ALA A 276 -7.16 -25.35 -31.29
CA ALA A 276 -7.89 -24.21 -31.86
C ALA A 276 -7.32 -22.85 -31.43
N LEU A 277 -6.83 -22.75 -30.19
CA LEU A 277 -6.19 -21.54 -29.70
C LEU A 277 -4.85 -21.26 -30.39
N LYS A 278 -4.03 -22.28 -30.64
CA LYS A 278 -2.76 -22.14 -31.37
C LYS A 278 -2.96 -21.71 -32.81
N GLU A 279 -4.02 -22.21 -33.46
CA GLU A 279 -4.39 -21.79 -34.82
C GLU A 279 -4.83 -20.32 -34.85
N LYS A 280 -5.57 -19.89 -33.83
CA LYS A 280 -6.11 -18.52 -33.75
C LYS A 280 -5.10 -17.47 -33.30
N PHE A 281 -4.22 -17.83 -32.37
CA PHE A 281 -3.27 -16.92 -31.74
C PHE A 281 -1.84 -17.45 -31.93
N PRO A 282 -1.03 -16.84 -32.80
CA PRO A 282 0.34 -17.29 -33.06
C PRO A 282 1.23 -17.31 -31.82
N ASP A 283 1.08 -16.29 -30.96
CA ASP A 283 1.92 -16.07 -29.78
C ASP A 283 1.21 -16.45 -28.48
N ILE A 284 0.61 -17.65 -28.46
CA ILE A 284 -0.02 -18.22 -27.25
C ILE A 284 0.87 -19.30 -26.62
N LYS A 285 0.94 -19.31 -25.29
CA LYS A 285 1.73 -20.27 -24.51
C LYS A 285 0.87 -20.94 -23.46
N PHE A 286 1.20 -22.20 -23.17
CA PHE A 286 0.51 -23.02 -22.18
C PHE A 286 1.52 -23.56 -21.15
N PHE A 287 1.04 -23.86 -19.95
CA PHE A 287 1.80 -24.59 -18.95
C PHE A 287 1.04 -25.84 -18.54
N VAL A 288 1.78 -26.86 -18.09
CA VAL A 288 1.22 -28.12 -17.63
C VAL A 288 1.45 -28.22 -16.13
N GLU A 289 0.39 -28.00 -15.36
CA GLU A 289 0.38 -28.24 -13.92
C GLU A 289 0.43 -29.74 -13.65
N GLY A 290 1.24 -30.16 -12.68
CA GLY A 290 1.36 -31.57 -12.34
C GLY A 290 1.91 -32.42 -13.50
N ARG A 291 2.85 -31.90 -14.30
CA ARG A 291 3.44 -32.60 -15.45
C ARG A 291 3.91 -34.04 -15.16
N TYR A 292 4.31 -34.31 -13.92
CA TYR A 292 4.79 -35.63 -13.46
C TYR A 292 3.74 -36.40 -12.63
N THR A 293 2.48 -35.97 -12.67
CA THR A 293 1.36 -36.61 -11.97
C THR A 293 0.53 -37.42 -12.96
N THR A 294 -0.39 -38.24 -12.45
CA THR A 294 -1.29 -39.08 -13.25
C THR A 294 -2.36 -38.30 -13.99
N ASP A 295 -2.63 -37.05 -13.60
CA ASP A 295 -3.64 -36.17 -14.19
C ASP A 295 -3.05 -34.77 -14.46
N PRO A 296 -2.17 -34.63 -15.46
CA PRO A 296 -1.57 -33.35 -15.79
C PRO A 296 -2.61 -32.40 -16.39
N LYS A 297 -2.61 -31.14 -15.93
CA LYS A 297 -3.60 -30.14 -16.32
C LYS A 297 -2.97 -29.06 -17.17
N THR A 298 -3.42 -28.92 -18.41
CA THR A 298 -2.96 -27.85 -19.31
C THR A 298 -3.74 -26.58 -19.06
N LYS A 299 -3.03 -25.47 -18.84
CA LYS A 299 -3.60 -24.15 -18.53
C LYS A 299 -2.94 -23.07 -19.39
N LEU A 300 -3.65 -21.97 -19.64
CA LEU A 300 -3.09 -20.82 -20.35
C LEU A 300 -1.94 -20.21 -19.53
N SER A 301 -0.79 -20.07 -20.16
CA SER A 301 0.40 -19.46 -19.56
C SER A 301 0.52 -17.99 -19.95
N ALA A 302 0.47 -17.72 -21.25
CA ALA A 302 0.55 -16.38 -21.80
C ALA A 302 -0.20 -16.27 -23.13
N LEU A 303 -0.66 -15.06 -23.46
CA LEU A 303 -1.31 -14.73 -24.72
C LEU A 303 -0.87 -13.32 -25.13
N THR A 304 -0.44 -13.17 -26.38
CA THR A 304 -0.07 -11.87 -26.96
C THR A 304 -0.96 -11.57 -28.17
N ILE A 305 -1.38 -10.31 -28.30
CA ILE A 305 -2.15 -9.79 -29.43
C ILE A 305 -1.52 -8.48 -29.90
N GLY A 306 -1.33 -8.31 -31.21
CA GLY A 306 -0.76 -7.10 -31.79
C GLY A 306 0.74 -6.91 -31.47
N LYS A 307 1.18 -5.67 -31.36
CA LYS A 307 2.59 -5.31 -31.12
C LYS A 307 2.95 -5.35 -29.63
N THR A 308 4.14 -5.87 -29.32
CA THR A 308 4.70 -5.88 -27.94
C THR A 308 6.05 -5.19 -27.82
N GLU A 309 6.62 -4.75 -28.95
CA GLU A 309 7.90 -4.07 -28.98
C GLU A 309 7.82 -2.71 -28.28
N ILE A 310 8.69 -2.51 -27.31
CA ILE A 310 8.88 -1.21 -26.68
C ILE A 310 10.10 -0.53 -27.30
N ALA A 311 9.97 0.77 -27.53
CA ALA A 311 11.10 1.60 -27.87
C ALA A 311 11.94 1.93 -26.63
N LYS A 312 13.04 2.65 -26.82
CA LYS A 312 13.96 3.02 -25.73
C LYS A 312 13.20 3.73 -24.59
N PRO A 313 13.19 3.18 -23.38
CA PRO A 313 12.52 3.78 -22.24
C PRO A 313 13.28 5.04 -21.77
N ILE A 314 12.54 5.97 -21.18
CA ILE A 314 13.09 7.14 -20.50
C ILE A 314 13.12 6.83 -19.00
N ALA A 315 14.25 7.11 -18.35
CA ALA A 315 14.35 6.96 -16.90
C ALA A 315 13.34 7.90 -16.20
N PRO A 316 12.43 7.38 -15.36
CA PRO A 316 11.55 8.23 -14.57
C PRO A 316 12.38 9.10 -13.61
N ALA A 317 11.83 10.23 -13.18
CA ALA A 317 12.50 11.09 -12.23
C ALA A 317 12.67 10.40 -10.86
N CYS A 318 13.75 10.75 -10.17
CA CYS A 318 14.11 10.26 -8.84
C CYS A 318 13.90 11.37 -7.82
N TRP A 319 13.35 11.06 -6.64
CA TRP A 319 13.22 12.05 -5.58
C TRP A 319 14.29 11.82 -4.50
N SER A 320 15.14 12.80 -4.27
CA SER A 320 16.31 12.68 -3.39
C SER A 320 16.16 13.40 -2.04
N GLY A 321 15.01 14.00 -1.76
CA GLY A 321 14.77 14.81 -0.55
C GLY A 321 15.21 16.28 -0.66
N GLN A 322 15.68 16.73 -1.83
CA GLN A 322 16.16 18.11 -2.05
C GLN A 322 15.05 19.10 -2.39
N GLU A 323 13.92 18.62 -2.91
CA GLU A 323 12.73 19.43 -3.20
C GLU A 323 11.53 18.90 -2.41
N ASP A 324 10.54 19.77 -2.18
CA ASP A 324 9.27 19.34 -1.59
C ASP A 324 8.64 18.20 -2.41
N ILE A 325 8.23 17.13 -1.72
CA ILE A 325 7.75 15.91 -2.37
C ILE A 325 6.45 16.13 -3.16
N LYS A 326 5.60 17.07 -2.74
CA LYS A 326 4.37 17.40 -3.47
C LYS A 326 4.69 18.19 -4.74
N ALA A 327 5.67 19.09 -4.70
CA ALA A 327 6.19 19.77 -5.88
C ALA A 327 6.79 18.77 -6.89
N PHE A 328 7.60 17.82 -6.42
CA PHE A 328 8.14 16.73 -7.25
C PHE A 328 7.04 15.95 -7.97
N ILE A 329 6.03 15.46 -7.24
CA ILE A 329 4.91 14.70 -7.83
C ILE A 329 4.20 15.57 -8.89
N THR A 330 3.87 16.81 -8.56
CA THR A 330 3.14 17.70 -9.48
C THR A 330 3.89 17.90 -10.80
N LYS A 331 5.21 18.05 -10.72
CA LYS A 331 6.09 18.27 -11.87
C LYS A 331 6.33 17.00 -12.69
N HIS A 332 6.42 15.84 -12.05
CA HIS A 332 6.88 14.61 -12.69
C HIS A 332 5.80 13.54 -12.89
N GLN A 333 4.59 13.70 -12.36
CA GLN A 333 3.49 12.71 -12.41
C GLN A 333 3.28 12.04 -13.78
N GLY A 334 3.39 12.79 -14.89
CA GLY A 334 3.17 12.26 -16.24
C GLY A 334 4.23 11.24 -16.70
N GLY A 335 5.39 11.18 -16.04
CA GLY A 335 6.45 10.21 -16.31
C GLY A 335 6.63 9.17 -15.21
N LEU A 336 5.86 9.22 -14.12
CA LEU A 336 5.93 8.25 -13.03
C LEU A 336 4.98 7.09 -13.29
N MET A 337 5.38 5.88 -12.88
CA MET A 337 4.43 4.76 -12.83
C MET A 337 3.44 5.01 -11.69
N GLN A 338 2.15 4.83 -11.96
CA GLN A 338 1.08 5.17 -11.03
C GLN A 338 0.01 4.08 -10.93
N TRP A 339 -0.46 3.81 -9.72
CA TRP A 339 -1.61 2.94 -9.48
C TRP A 339 -2.36 3.36 -8.22
N ARG A 340 -3.52 2.73 -7.97
CA ARG A 340 -4.17 2.85 -6.67
C ARG A 340 -3.82 1.64 -5.81
N GLY A 341 -3.51 1.90 -4.55
CA GLY A 341 -3.39 0.88 -3.52
C GLY A 341 -4.73 0.48 -2.94
N ILE A 342 -4.67 -0.56 -2.10
CA ILE A 342 -5.81 -1.22 -1.43
C ILE A 342 -6.63 -0.22 -0.59
N ASP A 343 -5.99 0.78 0.03
CA ASP A 343 -6.63 1.78 0.90
C ASP A 343 -7.03 3.06 0.14
N LYS A 344 -7.18 2.98 -1.18
CA LYS A 344 -7.53 4.10 -2.07
C LYS A 344 -6.47 5.22 -2.11
N GLN A 345 -5.27 4.97 -1.60
CA GLN A 345 -4.11 5.83 -1.83
C GLN A 345 -3.66 5.75 -3.30
N THR A 346 -3.14 6.85 -3.83
CA THR A 346 -2.42 6.86 -5.10
C THR A 346 -0.96 6.61 -4.82
N LEU A 347 -0.39 5.67 -5.56
CA LEU A 347 0.98 5.22 -5.42
C LEU A 347 1.76 5.69 -6.65
N PHE A 348 2.90 6.34 -6.42
CA PHE A 348 3.82 6.78 -7.47
C PHE A 348 5.15 6.06 -7.32
N TYR A 349 5.62 5.43 -8.38
CA TYR A 349 6.91 4.75 -8.39
C TYR A 349 7.92 5.52 -9.23
N THR A 350 9.04 5.85 -8.59
CA THR A 350 10.10 6.69 -9.15
C THR A 350 11.13 5.89 -9.93
N GLY A 351 12.03 6.58 -10.62
CA GLY A 351 13.11 5.94 -11.37
C GLY A 351 14.15 5.26 -10.47
N CYS A 352 14.16 5.57 -9.17
CA CYS A 352 15.12 5.05 -8.21
C CYS A 352 14.50 4.06 -7.21
N ASN A 353 13.57 3.21 -7.64
CA ASN A 353 12.94 2.21 -6.76
C ASN A 353 12.35 2.77 -5.46
N GLN A 354 11.71 3.94 -5.53
CA GLN A 354 10.96 4.50 -4.42
C GLN A 354 9.47 4.46 -4.74
N LEU A 355 8.67 4.14 -3.73
CA LEU A 355 7.23 4.19 -3.78
C LEU A 355 6.75 5.34 -2.90
N ILE A 356 6.21 6.39 -3.51
CA ILE A 356 5.61 7.51 -2.80
C ILE A 356 4.11 7.25 -2.64
N GLU A 357 3.62 7.32 -1.41
CA GLU A 357 2.23 7.07 -1.06
C GLU A 357 1.49 8.39 -0.83
N GLN A 358 0.46 8.64 -1.62
CA GLN A 358 -0.38 9.82 -1.52
C GLN A 358 -1.81 9.41 -1.14
N SER A 359 -2.32 9.94 -0.02
CA SER A 359 -3.70 9.67 0.40
C SER A 359 -4.72 10.08 -0.65
N GLN A 360 -5.96 9.60 -0.51
CA GLN A 360 -7.08 10.02 -1.35
C GLN A 360 -7.34 11.55 -1.38
N PHE A 361 -6.75 12.30 -0.45
CA PHE A 361 -6.86 13.75 -0.36
C PHE A 361 -5.66 14.49 -0.99
N GLY A 362 -4.70 13.79 -1.58
CA GLY A 362 -3.53 14.41 -2.22
C GLY A 362 -2.39 14.75 -1.25
N ARG A 363 -2.46 14.35 0.03
CA ARG A 363 -1.35 14.50 0.99
C ARG A 363 -0.40 13.30 0.87
N VAL A 364 0.90 13.55 0.82
CA VAL A 364 1.91 12.49 0.91
C VAL A 364 1.94 11.96 2.34
N ILE A 365 1.74 10.65 2.49
CA ILE A 365 1.67 9.97 3.78
C ILE A 365 2.90 9.11 4.06
N GLY A 366 3.63 8.69 3.01
CA GLY A 366 4.79 7.84 3.18
C GLY A 366 5.65 7.71 1.94
N VAL A 367 6.85 7.20 2.14
CA VAL A 367 7.79 6.77 1.09
C VAL A 367 8.37 5.42 1.50
N LYS A 368 8.30 4.44 0.59
CA LYS A 368 9.00 3.16 0.76
C LYS A 368 10.19 3.11 -0.18
N LEU A 369 11.34 2.73 0.36
CA LEU A 369 12.58 2.51 -0.38
C LEU A 369 12.67 1.00 -0.65
N LEU A 370 12.57 0.62 -1.92
CA LEU A 370 12.38 -0.77 -2.31
C LEU A 370 13.66 -1.32 -2.93
N GLU A 371 13.95 -2.58 -2.63
CA GLU A 371 15.00 -3.31 -3.33
C GLU A 371 14.69 -3.42 -4.83
N SER A 372 15.75 -3.61 -5.62
CA SER A 372 15.59 -3.78 -7.07
C SER A 372 14.75 -5.01 -7.40
N TRP A 373 13.95 -4.92 -8.46
CA TRP A 373 13.10 -6.03 -8.85
C TRP A 373 13.91 -7.24 -9.32
N SER A 374 13.52 -8.41 -8.83
CA SER A 374 13.92 -9.66 -9.48
C SER A 374 13.07 -9.85 -10.74
N LEU A 375 13.72 -9.88 -11.90
CA LEU A 375 13.06 -10.14 -13.18
C LEU A 375 12.74 -11.62 -13.39
N SER A 376 13.16 -12.48 -12.46
CA SER A 376 12.95 -13.92 -12.55
C SER A 376 11.47 -14.23 -12.69
N ASN A 377 11.14 -14.99 -13.74
CA ASN A 377 9.79 -15.45 -14.05
C ASN A 377 8.77 -14.36 -14.40
N ALA A 378 9.19 -13.12 -14.70
CA ALA A 378 8.27 -12.11 -15.23
C ALA A 378 8.17 -12.21 -16.77
N ASN A 379 6.96 -12.09 -17.31
CA ASN A 379 6.68 -12.31 -18.74
C ASN A 379 6.24 -11.05 -19.52
N LEU A 380 6.29 -9.86 -18.91
CA LEU A 380 6.01 -8.61 -19.63
C LEU A 380 7.11 -8.33 -20.68
N SER A 381 6.72 -8.21 -21.95
CA SER A 381 7.65 -7.85 -23.02
C SER A 381 8.31 -6.50 -22.75
N GLY A 382 9.62 -6.43 -22.97
CA GLY A 382 10.40 -5.21 -22.79
C GLY A 382 10.78 -4.89 -21.33
N LEU A 383 10.33 -5.70 -20.36
CA LEU A 383 10.61 -5.44 -18.94
C LEU A 383 12.10 -5.35 -18.61
N SER A 384 12.95 -6.17 -19.23
CA SER A 384 14.41 -6.10 -19.04
C SER A 384 15.01 -4.79 -19.54
N VAL A 385 14.47 -4.22 -20.61
CA VAL A 385 14.93 -2.93 -21.14
C VAL A 385 14.43 -1.80 -20.25
N ILE A 386 13.22 -1.90 -19.71
CA ILE A 386 12.66 -0.94 -18.75
C ILE A 386 13.44 -0.96 -17.43
N SER A 387 13.79 -2.14 -16.91
CA SER A 387 14.55 -2.23 -15.66
C SER A 387 15.95 -1.61 -15.76
N ASN A 388 16.54 -1.57 -16.97
CA ASN A 388 17.88 -1.00 -17.17
C ASN A 388 17.93 0.52 -16.99
N VAL A 389 16.79 1.21 -17.03
CA VAL A 389 16.74 2.66 -16.77
C VAL A 389 16.36 2.99 -15.32
N LEU A 390 16.15 1.98 -14.48
CA LEU A 390 15.91 2.15 -13.06
C LEU A 390 17.22 2.06 -12.29
N THR A 391 17.35 2.91 -11.27
CA THR A 391 18.50 2.92 -10.38
C THR A 391 18.10 2.43 -8.99
N PRO A 392 19.05 2.01 -8.16
CA PRO A 392 18.80 1.87 -6.73
C PRO A 392 18.31 3.17 -6.09
N TRP A 393 17.67 3.05 -4.93
CA TRP A 393 17.12 4.21 -4.22
C TRP A 393 18.21 5.08 -3.61
N GLN A 394 17.87 6.37 -3.48
CA GLN A 394 18.61 7.37 -2.73
C GLN A 394 17.61 8.22 -1.96
N PHE A 395 17.90 8.55 -0.69
CA PHE A 395 16.99 9.31 0.17
C PHE A 395 17.80 10.21 1.10
N TYR A 396 17.66 11.54 0.95
CA TYR A 396 18.39 12.54 1.74
C TYR A 396 19.92 12.28 1.83
N GLY A 397 20.53 11.94 0.69
CA GLY A 397 21.99 11.71 0.60
C GLY A 397 22.47 10.32 1.05
N VAL A 398 21.56 9.47 1.54
CA VAL A 398 21.82 8.06 1.84
C VAL A 398 21.43 7.20 0.64
N ASN A 399 22.27 6.24 0.28
CA ASN A 399 22.07 5.38 -0.89
C ASN A 399 21.83 3.92 -0.48
N TYR A 400 21.26 3.16 -1.41
CA TYR A 400 21.19 1.70 -1.31
C TYR A 400 22.57 1.08 -1.07
N LEU A 401 22.65 0.13 -0.13
CA LEU A 401 23.86 -0.54 0.36
C LEU A 401 24.89 0.36 1.07
N ASP A 402 24.55 1.61 1.38
CA ASP A 402 25.36 2.40 2.31
C ASP A 402 25.42 1.69 3.68
N PRO A 403 26.52 1.85 4.43
CA PRO A 403 26.61 1.37 5.81
C PRO A 403 25.49 1.95 6.68
N GLU A 404 25.00 1.15 7.62
CA GLU A 404 23.97 1.55 8.60
C GLU A 404 24.21 2.91 9.26
N SER A 405 25.47 3.24 9.55
CA SER A 405 25.87 4.51 10.18
C SER A 405 25.50 5.74 9.34
N ARG A 406 25.33 5.61 8.02
CA ARG A 406 24.95 6.69 7.11
C ARG A 406 23.50 7.13 7.31
N ALA A 407 22.64 6.32 7.92
CA ALA A 407 21.25 6.69 8.21
C ALA A 407 21.14 7.97 9.06
N SER A 408 22.19 8.32 9.80
CA SER A 408 22.29 9.52 10.65
C SER A 408 22.28 10.83 9.85
N GLN A 409 22.51 10.75 8.54
CA GLN A 409 22.44 11.91 7.64
C GLN A 409 21.01 12.36 7.38
N ILE A 410 20.04 11.45 7.55
CA ILE A 410 18.62 11.74 7.33
C ILE A 410 18.03 12.40 8.58
N GLY A 411 18.43 11.94 9.77
CA GLY A 411 17.88 12.39 11.05
C GLY A 411 18.56 11.71 12.25
N SER A 412 18.01 11.97 13.44
CA SER A 412 18.44 11.27 14.66
C SER A 412 18.13 9.78 14.53
N ILE A 413 19.13 8.94 14.83
CA ILE A 413 18.97 7.50 14.88
C ILE A 413 18.59 7.06 16.29
N GLU A 414 17.51 6.30 16.39
CA GLU A 414 17.27 5.43 17.54
C GLU A 414 17.48 3.98 17.09
N ASN A 415 18.40 3.26 17.75
CA ASN A 415 18.51 1.82 17.54
C ASN A 415 17.44 1.14 18.40
N LEU A 416 16.28 0.93 17.81
CA LEU A 416 15.17 0.25 18.45
C LEU A 416 15.09 -1.16 17.87
N TYR A 417 15.41 -2.14 18.71
CA TYR A 417 15.12 -3.55 18.43
C TYR A 417 15.83 -4.17 17.23
N GLY A 418 17.05 -3.73 16.92
CA GLY A 418 17.83 -4.24 15.80
C GLY A 418 17.40 -3.66 14.44
N MET A 419 16.62 -2.58 14.47
CA MET A 419 16.33 -1.72 13.32
C MET A 419 16.78 -0.31 13.61
N ILE A 420 17.15 0.38 12.54
CA ILE A 420 17.58 1.77 12.59
C ILE A 420 16.34 2.61 12.34
N GLU A 421 15.74 3.07 13.43
CA GLU A 421 14.69 4.08 13.39
C GLU A 421 15.37 5.43 13.15
N VAL A 422 14.84 6.19 12.21
CA VAL A 422 15.33 7.50 11.80
C VAL A 422 14.19 8.49 11.92
N VAL A 423 14.45 9.56 12.65
CA VAL A 423 13.49 10.64 12.89
C VAL A 423 14.12 11.97 12.51
N ASN A 424 13.44 12.77 11.69
CA ASN A 424 13.81 14.17 11.45
C ASN A 424 12.58 15.07 11.62
N SER A 425 12.53 16.26 11.00
CA SER A 425 11.33 17.13 11.08
C SER A 425 10.19 16.69 10.15
N ASP A 426 10.52 15.95 9.09
CA ASP A 426 9.64 15.62 7.98
C ASP A 426 9.16 14.17 7.99
N TRP A 427 9.98 13.28 8.52
CA TRP A 427 9.85 11.84 8.37
C TRP A 427 10.17 11.12 9.68
N VAL A 428 9.41 10.06 9.93
CA VAL A 428 9.81 8.97 10.81
C VAL A 428 9.84 7.71 9.96
N GLY A 429 10.93 6.96 10.00
CA GLY A 429 11.00 5.70 9.28
C GLY A 429 11.97 4.73 9.90
N HIS A 430 12.00 3.54 9.33
CA HIS A 430 12.88 2.49 9.77
C HIS A 430 13.57 1.85 8.56
N PHE A 431 14.86 1.60 8.71
CA PHE A 431 15.62 0.83 7.73
C PHE A 431 15.60 -0.66 8.08
N LYS A 432 15.56 -1.46 7.02
CA LYS A 432 15.99 -2.85 7.03
C LYS A 432 17.44 -2.90 6.55
N SER A 433 18.26 -3.64 7.27
CA SER A 433 19.65 -3.85 6.92
C SER A 433 19.97 -5.33 6.78
N TYR A 434 20.99 -5.61 5.97
CA TYR A 434 21.55 -6.94 5.76
C TYR A 434 23.08 -6.80 5.75
N ASP A 435 23.78 -7.61 6.54
CA ASP A 435 25.24 -7.56 6.69
C ASP A 435 25.78 -6.13 6.98
N GLY A 436 25.06 -5.33 7.76
CA GLY A 436 25.45 -3.97 8.13
C GLY A 436 25.24 -2.92 7.02
N GLN A 437 24.52 -3.27 5.96
CA GLN A 437 24.19 -2.39 4.83
C GLN A 437 22.69 -2.13 4.73
N LEU A 438 22.30 -0.91 4.38
CA LEU A 438 20.89 -0.52 4.22
C LEU A 438 20.31 -1.08 2.92
N VAL A 439 19.23 -1.85 2.98
CA VAL A 439 18.63 -2.51 1.80
C VAL A 439 17.26 -1.95 1.42
N SER A 440 16.42 -1.63 2.41
CA SER A 440 15.10 -1.05 2.20
C SER A 440 14.68 -0.24 3.41
N ALA A 441 13.65 0.60 3.26
CA ALA A 441 13.11 1.39 4.34
C ALA A 441 11.65 1.73 4.12
N GLU A 442 10.96 2.04 5.21
CA GLU A 442 9.60 2.57 5.16
C GLU A 442 9.57 3.84 6.01
N PHE A 443 9.25 4.97 5.38
CA PHE A 443 9.14 6.29 5.99
C PHE A 443 7.71 6.77 5.94
N GLU A 444 7.26 7.33 7.04
CA GLU A 444 5.97 7.96 7.21
C GLU A 444 6.17 9.48 7.36
N LYS A 445 5.34 10.26 6.66
CA LYS A 445 5.38 11.72 6.73
C LYS A 445 4.74 12.18 8.05
N MET A 446 5.38 13.11 8.76
CA MET A 446 4.88 13.67 10.02
C MET A 446 3.88 14.83 9.88
#